data_AF-A0A2V9WMK9-F1
#
_entry.id   AF-A0A2V9WMK9-F1
#
_cell.length_a   1.000
_cell.length_b   1.000
_cell.length_c   1.000
_cell.angle_alpha   90.00
_cell.angle_beta   90.00
_cell.angle_gamma   90.00
#
_symmetry.space_group_name_H-M   'P 1'
#
loop_
_entity.id
_entity.type
_entity.pdbx_description
1 polymer ?
#
loop_
_entity_poly.entity_id
_entity_poly.type
_entity_poly.pdbx_seq_one_letter_code
_entity_poly.pdbx_strand_id
1 'polypeptide(L)'
;MEYAIGLILAASVAGLATVIGFDRERAFYPTVLIVIASYYVLFAAMGASSRTLIIESAVASGFLLVAVLGFRRNFWFVVAALVGHGVFDFVHHLFIDNPGVPHWWPGFCLAFDGFLGVFLAVRLIRHPDLCRGT
;
A
#
# COMPACT_ATOMS: atom_id res chain seq x y z
N MET A 1 -11.02 13.27 10.04
CA MET A 1 -11.74 13.19 8.73
C MET A 1 -10.99 12.30 7.75
N GLU A 2 -9.66 12.43 7.65
CA GLU A 2 -8.79 11.59 6.80
C GLU A 2 -9.01 10.08 6.95
N TYR A 3 -9.07 9.53 8.17
CA TYR A 3 -9.30 8.09 8.39
C TYR A 3 -10.63 7.60 7.80
N ALA A 4 -11.70 8.38 7.98
CA ALA A 4 -13.02 8.03 7.46
C ALA A 4 -13.04 8.07 5.93
N ILE A 5 -12.42 9.09 5.32
CA ILE A 5 -12.29 9.20 3.87
C ILE A 5 -11.46 8.03 3.32
N GLY A 6 -10.32 7.72 3.94
CA GLY A 6 -9.46 6.59 3.58
C GLY A 6 -10.22 5.26 3.63
N LEU A 7 -10.97 5.01 4.71
CA LEU A 7 -11.76 3.81 4.88
C LEU A 7 -12.89 3.69 3.83
N ILE A 8 -13.63 4.78 3.59
CA ILE A 8 -14.73 4.80 2.61
C ILE A 8 -14.20 4.56 1.20
N LEU A 9 -13.09 5.19 0.82
CA LEU A 9 -12.47 5.00 -0.48
C LEU A 9 -11.89 3.59 -0.62
N ALA A 10 -11.24 3.04 0.41
CA ALA A 10 -10.73 1.67 0.37
C ALA A 10 -11.86 0.65 0.23
N ALA A 11 -12.96 0.81 0.98
CA ALA A 11 -14.13 -0.05 0.85
C ALA A 11 -14.77 0.06 -0.54
N SER A 12 -14.80 1.27 -1.11
CA SER A 12 -15.32 1.52 -2.46
C SER A 12 -14.44 0.88 -3.54
N VAL A 13 -13.11 1.01 -3.42
CA VAL A 13 -12.12 0.38 -4.32
C VAL A 13 -12.19 -1.14 -4.22
N ALA A 14 -12.19 -1.69 -3.01
CA ALA A 14 -12.31 -3.13 -2.78
C ALA A 14 -13.63 -3.67 -3.34
N GLY A 15 -14.76 -3.02 -3.01
CA GLY A 15 -16.09 -3.40 -3.49
C GLY A 15 -16.20 -3.35 -5.01
N LEU A 16 -15.74 -2.24 -5.62
CA LEU A 16 -15.70 -2.11 -7.08
C LEU A 16 -14.84 -3.21 -7.70
N ALA A 17 -13.62 -3.41 -7.22
CA ALA A 17 -12.69 -4.40 -7.74
C ALA A 17 -13.23 -5.82 -7.64
N THR A 18 -13.96 -6.15 -6.56
CA THR A 18 -14.65 -7.44 -6.41
C THR A 18 -15.82 -7.58 -7.39
N VAL A 19 -16.64 -6.53 -7.56
CA VAL A 19 -17.83 -6.55 -8.44
C VAL A 19 -17.43 -6.70 -9.91
N ILE A 20 -16.43 -5.95 -10.37
CA ILE A 20 -15.95 -6.01 -11.76
C ILE A 20 -14.96 -7.15 -12.00
N GLY A 21 -14.44 -7.77 -10.94
CA GLY A 21 -13.51 -8.90 -11.01
C GLY A 21 -12.04 -8.52 -11.20
N PHE A 22 -11.64 -7.26 -11.01
CA PHE A 22 -10.23 -6.85 -11.04
C PHE A 22 -9.40 -7.56 -9.99
N ASP A 23 -9.96 -7.77 -8.80
CA ASP A 23 -9.26 -8.43 -7.70
C ASP A 23 -9.10 -9.95 -7.90
N ARG A 24 -9.61 -10.51 -9.01
CA ARG A 24 -9.28 -11.86 -9.49
C ARG A 24 -7.93 -11.89 -10.18
N GLU A 25 -7.51 -10.77 -10.77
CA GLU A 25 -6.19 -10.63 -11.35
C GLU A 25 -5.15 -10.55 -10.25
N ARG A 26 -4.19 -11.47 -10.33
CA ARG A 26 -3.13 -11.60 -9.33
C ARG A 26 -2.32 -10.30 -9.21
N ALA A 27 -2.21 -9.51 -10.27
CA ALA A 27 -1.46 -8.26 -10.25
C ALA A 27 -2.12 -7.13 -9.42
N PHE A 28 -3.43 -7.19 -9.14
CA PHE A 28 -4.19 -6.05 -8.61
C PHE A 28 -3.61 -5.48 -7.30
N TYR A 29 -3.56 -6.27 -6.23
CA TYR A 29 -3.07 -5.81 -4.93
C TYR A 29 -1.56 -5.45 -4.92
N PRO A 30 -0.66 -6.22 -5.57
CA PRO A 30 0.72 -5.81 -5.77
C PRO A 30 0.84 -4.45 -6.48
N THR A 31 0.06 -4.21 -7.54
CA THR A 31 0.08 -2.92 -8.25
C THR A 31 -0.40 -1.79 -7.36
N VAL A 32 -1.47 -1.97 -6.57
CA VAL A 32 -1.90 -0.97 -5.59
C VAL A 32 -0.77 -0.64 -4.62
N LEU A 33 -0.12 -1.65 -4.04
CA LEU A 33 1.03 -1.47 -3.13
C LEU A 33 2.19 -0.70 -3.77
N ILE A 34 2.50 -0.97 -5.04
CA ILE A 34 3.55 -0.26 -5.79
C ILE A 34 3.17 1.22 -5.97
N VAL A 35 1.91 1.49 -6.33
CA VAL A 35 1.42 2.85 -6.54
C VAL A 35 1.46 3.66 -5.25
N ILE A 36 0.92 3.14 -4.15
CA ILE A 36 0.90 3.87 -2.87
C ILE A 36 2.32 4.17 -2.37
N ALA A 37 3.25 3.21 -2.49
CA ALA A 37 4.64 3.41 -2.08
C ALA A 37 5.34 4.46 -2.94
N SER A 38 5.00 4.55 -4.23
CA SER A 38 5.57 5.56 -5.14
C SER A 38 5.13 7.00 -4.80
N TYR A 39 4.04 7.19 -4.06
CA TYR A 39 3.56 8.54 -3.72
C TYR A 39 4.52 9.27 -2.77
N TYR A 40 5.20 8.57 -1.86
CA TYR A 40 6.23 9.18 -1.02
C TYR A 40 7.42 9.72 -1.84
N VAL A 41 7.80 9.00 -2.90
CA VAL A 41 8.80 9.46 -3.87
C VAL A 41 8.30 10.70 -4.60
N LEU A 42 7.04 10.71 -5.03
CA LEU A 42 6.42 11.87 -5.67
C LEU A 42 6.41 13.10 -4.74
N PHE A 43 5.99 12.94 -3.49
CA PHE A 43 6.00 14.03 -2.51
C PHE A 43 7.41 14.57 -2.29
N ALA A 44 8.40 13.69 -2.17
CA ALA A 44 9.79 14.09 -2.04
C ALA A 44 10.27 14.87 -3.27
N ALA A 45 9.90 14.45 -4.48
CA ALA A 45 10.24 15.13 -5.72
C ALA A 45 9.58 16.52 -5.84
N MET A 46 8.40 16.71 -5.26
CA MET A 46 7.65 17.97 -5.32
C MET A 46 8.13 19.01 -4.31
N GLY A 47 8.52 18.58 -3.11
CA GLY A 47 8.71 19.51 -1.99
C GLY A 47 9.95 19.29 -1.13
N ALA A 48 10.67 18.18 -1.28
CA ALA A 48 11.76 17.81 -0.37
C ALA A 48 13.15 17.96 -1.00
N SER A 49 14.17 17.63 -0.20
CA SER A 49 15.57 17.63 -0.63
C SER A 49 15.89 16.40 -1.51
N SER A 50 16.95 16.49 -2.33
CA SER A 50 17.46 15.33 -3.09
C SER A 50 17.84 14.15 -2.19
N ARG A 51 18.30 14.44 -0.96
CA ARG A 51 18.59 13.41 0.04
C ARG A 51 17.32 12.68 0.47
N THR A 52 16.25 13.41 0.77
CA THR A 52 14.93 12.83 1.10
C THR A 52 14.42 11.99 -0.07
N LEU A 53 14.51 12.50 -1.31
CA LEU A 53 14.11 11.76 -2.50
C LEU A 53 14.84 10.41 -2.64
N ILE A 54 16.15 10.36 -2.38
CA ILE A 54 16.92 9.10 -2.41
C ILE A 54 16.44 8.14 -1.32
N ILE A 55 16.21 8.63 -0.10
CA ILE A 55 15.73 7.80 1.02
C ILE A 55 14.35 7.21 0.72
N GLU A 56 13.41 8.04 0.26
CA GLU A 56 12.05 7.62 -0.09
C GLU A 56 12.07 6.64 -1.26
N SER A 57 12.95 6.85 -2.25
CA SER A 57 13.15 5.91 -3.35
C SER A 57 13.67 4.55 -2.87
N ALA A 58 14.57 4.54 -1.88
CA ALA A 58 15.07 3.30 -1.28
C ALA A 58 13.98 2.56 -0.50
N VAL A 59 13.17 3.27 0.29
CA VAL A 59 12.05 2.68 1.03
C VAL A 59 10.99 2.13 0.07
N ALA A 60 10.59 2.93 -0.93
CA ALA A 60 9.64 2.48 -1.96
C ALA A 60 10.16 1.25 -2.69
N SER A 61 11.44 1.20 -3.05
CA SER A 61 12.07 0.01 -3.66
C SER A 61 11.95 -1.24 -2.79
N GLY A 62 12.01 -1.10 -1.47
CA GLY A 62 11.74 -2.18 -0.51
C GLY A 62 10.31 -2.73 -0.62
N PHE A 63 9.31 -1.85 -0.61
CA PHE A 63 7.90 -2.24 -0.81
C PHE A 63 7.66 -2.87 -2.18
N LEU A 64 8.25 -2.32 -3.24
CA LEU A 64 8.20 -2.87 -4.60
C LEU A 64 8.77 -4.29 -4.64
N LEU A 65 9.91 -4.53 -3.99
CA LEU A 65 10.51 -5.86 -3.89
C LEU A 65 9.56 -6.84 -3.19
N VAL A 66 8.96 -6.45 -2.07
CA VAL A 66 8.00 -7.31 -1.35
C VAL A 66 6.74 -7.53 -2.20
N ALA A 67 6.26 -6.53 -2.94
CA ALA A 67 5.14 -6.66 -3.87
C ALA A 67 5.45 -7.70 -4.97
N VAL A 68 6.64 -7.64 -5.58
CA VAL A 68 7.09 -8.60 -6.60
C VAL A 68 7.25 -10.01 -6.01
N LEU A 69 7.83 -10.14 -4.83
CA LEU A 69 7.96 -11.42 -4.14
C LEU A 69 6.59 -12.00 -3.78
N GLY A 70 5.65 -11.15 -3.36
CA GLY A 70 4.28 -11.53 -3.06
C GLY A 70 3.52 -11.99 -4.30
N PHE A 71 3.64 -11.22 -5.39
CA PHE A 71 3.09 -11.58 -6.69
C PHE A 71 3.66 -12.90 -7.22
N ARG A 72 4.98 -13.15 -7.08
CA ARG A 72 5.62 -14.36 -7.61
C ARG A 72 5.39 -15.58 -6.74
N ARG A 73 5.42 -15.44 -5.41
CA ARG A 73 5.51 -16.57 -4.47
C ARG A 73 4.29 -16.72 -3.58
N ASN A 74 4.01 -15.74 -2.72
CA ASN A 74 3.00 -15.88 -1.66
C ASN A 74 2.33 -14.53 -1.34
N PHE A 75 1.00 -14.48 -1.48
CA PHE A 75 0.21 -13.26 -1.30
C PHE A 75 0.19 -12.73 0.13
N TRP A 76 0.55 -13.54 1.12
CA TRP A 76 0.75 -13.06 2.49
C TRP A 76 1.86 -12.00 2.60
N PHE A 77 2.83 -11.98 1.68
CA PHE A 77 3.79 -10.87 1.61
C PHE A 77 3.14 -9.56 1.20
N VAL A 78 2.15 -9.59 0.29
CA VAL A 78 1.40 -8.40 -0.14
C VAL A 78 0.53 -7.89 1.00
N VAL A 79 -0.14 -8.81 1.73
CA VAL A 79 -0.90 -8.47 2.94
C VAL A 79 0.01 -7.78 3.96
N ALA A 80 1.13 -8.40 4.30
CA ALA A 80 2.08 -7.87 5.28
C ALA A 80 2.64 -6.51 4.85
N ALA A 81 2.90 -6.32 3.55
CA ALA A 81 3.42 -5.07 3.02
C ALA A 81 2.37 -3.96 2.95
N LEU A 82 1.09 -4.25 2.64
CA LEU A 82 0.01 -3.25 2.71
C LEU A 82 -0.19 -2.77 4.15
N VAL A 83 -0.33 -3.70 5.10
CA VAL A 83 -0.46 -3.33 6.52
C VAL A 83 0.81 -2.63 7.02
N GLY A 84 1.98 -3.12 6.61
CA GLY A 84 3.27 -2.53 6.95
C GLY A 84 3.45 -1.12 6.37
N HIS A 85 2.92 -0.84 5.18
CA HIS A 85 2.92 0.50 4.58
C HIS A 85 2.05 1.44 5.40
N GLY A 86 0.83 1.02 5.77
CA GLY A 86 0.01 1.81 6.68
C GLY A 86 0.69 2.10 8.03
N VAL A 87 1.37 1.11 8.62
CA VAL A 87 2.17 1.34 9.84
C VAL A 87 3.32 2.32 9.57
N PHE A 88 3.99 2.19 8.42
CA PHE A 88 5.02 3.11 8.00
C PHE A 88 4.50 4.54 7.89
N ASP A 89 3.30 4.77 7.33
CA ASP A 89 2.67 6.09 7.30
C ASP A 89 2.58 6.70 8.71
N PHE A 90 2.13 5.93 9.69
CA PHE A 90 1.97 6.40 11.06
C PHE A 90 3.30 6.84 11.71
N VAL A 91 4.39 6.13 11.42
CA VAL A 91 5.71 6.40 12.03
C VAL A 91 6.65 7.19 11.11
N HIS A 92 6.26 7.48 9.87
CA HIS A 92 7.09 8.07 8.82
C HIS A 92 7.81 9.34 9.29
N HIS A 93 7.03 10.26 9.87
CA HIS A 93 7.49 11.55 10.37
C HIS A 93 8.56 11.47 11.46
N LEU A 94 8.71 10.31 12.12
CA LEU A 94 9.74 10.09 13.14
C LEU A 94 11.12 9.80 12.53
N PHE A 95 11.15 9.34 11.26
CA PHE A 95 12.37 8.88 10.60
C PHE A 95 12.75 9.71 9.38
N ILE A 96 11.77 10.29 8.67
CA ILE A 96 11.98 11.00 7.41
C ILE A 96 11.24 12.33 7.46
N ASP A 97 11.99 13.43 7.37
CA ASP A 97 11.42 14.75 7.17
C ASP A 97 11.18 14.98 5.67
N ASN A 98 9.91 14.85 5.27
CA ASN A 98 9.44 15.04 3.90
C ASN A 98 8.34 16.12 3.86
N PRO A 99 8.71 17.40 3.67
CA PRO A 99 7.75 18.51 3.67
C PRO A 99 6.77 18.48 2.49
N GLY A 100 7.00 17.62 1.48
CA GLY A 100 6.06 17.41 0.39
C GLY A 100 4.84 16.57 0.78
N VAL A 101 4.90 15.85 1.90
CA VAL A 101 3.80 15.00 2.39
C VAL A 101 2.73 15.89 3.03
N PRO A 102 1.47 15.88 2.55
CA PRO A 102 0.39 16.61 3.19
C PRO A 102 0.12 16.09 4.62
N HIS A 103 -0.21 16.97 5.57
CA HIS A 103 -0.40 16.56 6.97
C HIS A 103 -1.50 15.50 7.19
N TRP A 104 -2.50 15.43 6.31
CA TRP A 104 -3.60 14.47 6.37
C TRP A 104 -3.28 13.13 5.68
N TRP A 105 -2.19 13.08 4.92
CA TRP A 105 -1.80 11.92 4.13
C TRP A 105 -1.55 10.68 4.99
N PRO A 106 -0.78 10.74 6.10
CA PRO A 106 -0.48 9.55 6.88
C PRO A 106 -1.72 8.84 7.42
N GLY A 107 -2.68 9.60 7.97
CA GLY A 107 -3.92 9.02 8.50
C GLY A 107 -4.84 8.48 7.40
N PHE A 108 -4.88 9.15 6.25
CA PHE A 108 -5.60 8.68 5.07
C PHE A 108 -5.03 7.35 4.54
N CYS A 109 -3.72 7.30 4.30
CA CYS A 109 -3.04 6.15 3.70
C CYS A 109 -3.04 4.95 4.65
N LEU A 110 -2.77 5.16 5.94
CA LEU A 110 -2.92 4.12 6.98
C LEU A 110 -4.30 3.44 6.94
N ALA A 111 -5.38 4.22 6.89
CA ALA A 111 -6.72 3.68 6.86
C ALA A 111 -7.00 2.92 5.56
N PHE A 112 -6.51 3.45 4.44
CA PHE A 112 -6.70 2.84 3.13
C PHE A 112 -5.95 1.51 3.00
N ASP A 113 -4.66 1.51 3.33
CA ASP A 113 -3.77 0.36 3.18
C ASP A 113 -4.08 -0.74 4.19
N GLY A 114 -4.33 -0.34 5.44
CA GLY A 114 -4.74 -1.27 6.50
C GLY A 114 -6.04 -1.99 6.14
N PHE A 115 -7.03 -1.27 5.60
CA PHE A 115 -8.27 -1.89 5.16
C PHE A 115 -8.04 -2.86 4.00
N LEU A 116 -7.32 -2.45 2.95
CA LEU A 116 -7.05 -3.33 1.80
C LEU A 116 -6.21 -4.55 2.19
N GLY A 117 -5.24 -4.39 3.09
CA GLY A 117 -4.43 -5.49 3.62
C GLY A 117 -5.29 -6.51 4.40
N VAL A 118 -6.16 -6.03 5.29
CA VAL A 118 -7.10 -6.90 6.04
C VAL A 118 -8.11 -7.56 5.10
N PHE A 119 -8.65 -6.81 4.13
CA PHE A 119 -9.60 -7.35 3.15
C PHE A 119 -8.97 -8.47 2.33
N LEU A 120 -7.74 -8.26 1.83
CA LEU A 120 -6.98 -9.30 1.12
C LEU A 120 -6.71 -10.51 2.03
N ALA A 121 -6.31 -10.28 3.28
CA ALA A 121 -6.08 -11.37 4.24
C ALA A 121 -7.33 -12.25 4.44
N VAL A 122 -8.50 -11.62 4.65
CA VAL A 122 -9.78 -12.33 4.78
C VAL A 122 -10.09 -13.13 3.53
N ARG A 123 -9.83 -12.56 2.35
CA ARG A 123 -10.01 -13.26 1.07
C ARG A 123 -9.12 -14.48 0.93
N LEU A 124 -7.84 -14.38 1.27
CA LEU A 124 -6.90 -15.51 1.21
C LEU A 124 -7.28 -16.62 2.20
N ILE A 125 -7.81 -16.27 3.37
CA ILE A 125 -8.31 -17.24 4.35
C ILE A 125 -9.55 -17.98 3.82
N ARG A 126 -10.47 -17.26 3.16
CA ARG A 126 -11.69 -17.86 2.57
C ARG A 126 -11.44 -18.63 1.28
N HIS A 127 -10.39 -18.27 0.55
CA HIS A 127 -10.02 -18.85 -0.75
C HIS A 127 -8.51 -19.15 -0.79
N PRO A 128 -8.07 -20.25 -0.15
CA PRO A 128 -6.64 -20.58 -0.02
C PRO A 128 -5.97 -20.90 -1.36
N ASP A 129 -6.74 -21.23 -2.38
CA ASP A 129 -6.32 -21.43 -3.76
C ASP A 129 -5.61 -20.20 -4.34
N LEU A 130 -6.00 -18.99 -3.91
CA LEU A 130 -5.38 -17.74 -4.33
C LEU A 130 -3.95 -17.54 -3.77
N CYS A 131 -3.55 -18.28 -2.73
CA CYS A 131 -2.21 -18.18 -2.14
C CYS A 131 -1.13 -18.81 -3.03
N ARG A 132 -1.47 -19.82 -3.83
CA ARG A 132 -0.50 -20.57 -4.64
C ARG A 132 -0.58 -20.07 -6.07
N GLY A 133 0.50 -19.43 -6.52
CA GLY A 133 0.64 -19.12 -7.93
C GLY A 133 0.54 -20.38 -8.77
N THR A 134 -0.40 -20.41 -9.71
CA THR A 134 -0.40 -21.34 -10.83
C THR A 134 0.85 -21.13 -11.67
#